data_AF-A0A6A8EM38-F1
#
_entry.id   AF-A0A6A8EM38-F1
#
_cell.length_a   1.000
_cell.length_b   1.000
_cell.length_c   1.000
_cell.angle_alpha   90.00
_cell.angle_beta   90.00
_cell.angle_gamma   90.00
#
_symmetry.space_group_name_H-M   'P 1'
#
loop_
_entity.id
_entity.type
_entity.pdbx_description
1 polymer ?
#
loop_
_entity_poly.entity_id
_entity_poly.type
_entity_poly.pdbx_seq_one_letter_code
_entity_poly.pdbx_strand_id
1 'polypeptide(L)'
;MHQFNELAYKCTYFSLNVINEAYEKAVEELSETGSTPPVKQLQALNLQKMIHAVGLFSIFEAYLQQMLGCRRGFKDAEMILEQAGEHALKENFHNCYLAINALKHGEGASYKSLIGKINTLNFVVESQTTPIFEEGDVSGIFALVKVDDSFIDNCLEIIDKVYKCINHHRSNFK
;
A
#
# COMPACT_ATOMS: atom_id res chain seq x y z
N MET A 1 -18.63 10.37 -15.45
CA MET A 1 -17.76 9.23 -15.10
C MET A 1 -17.18 9.52 -13.73
N HIS A 2 -17.28 8.61 -12.76
CA HIS A 2 -16.74 8.82 -11.40
C HIS A 2 -15.20 8.93 -11.45
N GLN A 3 -14.60 9.76 -10.59
CA GLN A 3 -13.15 9.86 -10.50
C GLN A 3 -12.60 8.66 -9.69
N PHE A 4 -11.58 7.99 -10.22
CA PHE A 4 -11.02 6.77 -9.62
C PHE A 4 -10.57 6.99 -8.16
N ASN A 5 -9.86 8.09 -7.91
CA ASN A 5 -9.37 8.45 -6.58
C ASN A 5 -10.51 8.60 -5.55
N GLU A 6 -11.67 9.15 -5.93
CA GLU A 6 -12.83 9.27 -5.04
C GLU A 6 -13.39 7.90 -4.65
N LEU A 7 -13.52 6.98 -5.61
CA LEU A 7 -14.02 5.63 -5.35
C LEU A 7 -13.00 4.80 -4.58
N ALA A 8 -11.72 4.92 -4.91
CA ALA A 8 -10.62 4.26 -4.20
C ALA A 8 -10.57 4.68 -2.73
N TYR A 9 -10.72 5.98 -2.45
CA TYR A 9 -10.83 6.52 -1.10
C TYR A 9 -12.01 5.91 -0.36
N LYS A 10 -13.24 6.04 -0.90
CA LYS A 10 -14.46 5.56 -0.24
C LYS A 10 -14.44 4.05 0.02
N CYS A 11 -13.97 3.26 -0.93
CA CYS A 11 -13.87 1.80 -0.80
C CYS A 11 -12.83 1.40 0.25
N THR A 12 -11.70 2.11 0.31
CA THR A 12 -10.65 1.82 1.29
C THR A 12 -11.11 2.12 2.70
N TYR A 13 -11.68 3.30 2.96
CA TYR A 13 -12.18 3.62 4.30
C TYR A 13 -13.33 2.72 4.74
N PHE A 14 -14.22 2.34 3.81
CA PHE A 14 -15.23 1.33 4.12
C PHE A 14 -14.58 0.01 4.57
N SER A 15 -13.61 -0.49 3.80
CA SER A 15 -12.95 -1.77 4.09
C SER A 15 -12.14 -1.70 5.38
N LEU A 16 -11.36 -0.63 5.60
CA LEU A 16 -10.56 -0.44 6.80
C LEU A 16 -11.42 -0.33 8.05
N ASN A 17 -12.52 0.41 8.00
CA ASN A 17 -13.44 0.52 9.14
C ASN A 17 -13.96 -0.87 9.55
N VAL A 18 -14.43 -1.68 8.59
CA VAL A 18 -14.91 -3.03 8.89
C VAL A 18 -13.79 -3.93 9.42
N ILE A 19 -12.59 -3.85 8.84
CA ILE A 19 -11.44 -4.62 9.29
C ILE A 19 -11.07 -4.25 10.73
N ASN A 20 -11.01 -2.95 11.04
CA ASN A 20 -10.62 -2.45 12.35
C ASN A 20 -11.67 -2.77 13.41
N GLU A 21 -12.96 -2.60 13.12
CA GLU A 21 -14.04 -3.01 14.02
C GLU A 21 -13.98 -4.51 14.34
N ALA A 22 -13.68 -5.36 13.34
CA ALA A 22 -13.51 -6.79 13.55
C ALA A 22 -12.21 -7.12 14.31
N TYR A 23 -11.17 -6.30 14.14
CA TYR A 23 -9.88 -6.45 14.82
C TYR A 23 -10.03 -6.19 16.31
N GLU A 24 -10.65 -5.06 16.68
CA GLU A 24 -10.90 -4.70 18.09
C GLU A 24 -11.72 -5.79 18.80
N LYS A 25 -12.79 -6.30 18.17
CA LYS A 25 -13.58 -7.41 18.74
C LYS A 25 -12.75 -8.67 18.97
N ALA A 26 -11.85 -9.01 18.05
CA ALA A 26 -10.98 -10.15 18.21
C ALA A 26 -9.92 -9.94 19.31
N VAL A 27 -9.44 -8.69 19.51
CA VAL A 27 -8.55 -8.35 20.63
C VAL A 27 -9.29 -8.48 21.97
N GLU A 28 -10.52 -7.99 22.06
CA GLU A 28 -11.37 -8.13 23.24
C GLU A 28 -11.59 -9.61 23.58
N GLU A 29 -12.04 -10.42 22.62
CA GLU A 29 -12.26 -11.86 22.82
C GLU A 29 -10.98 -12.60 23.21
N LEU A 30 -9.84 -12.25 22.60
CA LEU A 30 -8.54 -12.83 22.96
C LEU A 30 -8.18 -12.53 24.42
N SER A 31 -8.40 -11.28 24.84
CA SER A 31 -8.08 -10.80 26.19
C SER A 31 -8.96 -11.46 27.26
N GLU A 32 -10.21 -11.76 26.93
CA GLU A 32 -11.15 -12.43 27.83
C GLU A 32 -10.95 -13.95 27.90
N THR A 33 -10.62 -14.60 26.78
CA THR A 33 -10.64 -16.07 26.67
C THR A 33 -9.27 -16.72 26.64
N GLY A 34 -8.22 -15.99 26.23
CA GLY A 34 -6.90 -16.55 25.96
C GLY A 34 -6.88 -17.63 24.87
N SER A 35 -7.93 -17.69 24.04
CA SER A 35 -8.15 -18.79 23.11
C SER A 35 -7.43 -18.56 21.76
N THR A 36 -7.19 -19.64 21.03
CA THR A 36 -6.51 -19.59 19.73
C THR A 36 -7.35 -19.01 18.57
N PRO A 37 -8.68 -19.19 18.50
CA PRO A 37 -9.46 -18.67 17.37
C PRO A 37 -9.34 -17.15 17.14
N PRO A 38 -9.41 -16.28 18.16
CA PRO A 38 -9.19 -14.84 17.99
C PRO A 38 -7.82 -14.50 17.39
N VAL A 39 -6.76 -15.24 17.74
CA VAL A 39 -5.43 -15.07 17.13
C VAL A 39 -5.49 -15.27 15.62
N LYS A 40 -6.18 -16.32 15.15
CA LYS A 40 -6.34 -16.57 13.72
C LYS A 40 -7.19 -15.52 13.03
N GLN A 41 -8.15 -14.93 13.74
CA GLN A 41 -8.93 -13.81 13.24
C GLN A 41 -8.06 -12.55 13.07
N LEU A 42 -7.23 -12.21 14.05
CA LEU A 42 -6.29 -11.08 13.95
C LEU A 42 -5.33 -11.24 12.76
N GLN A 43 -4.74 -12.43 12.60
CA GLN A 43 -3.89 -12.76 11.46
C GLN A 43 -4.63 -12.63 10.12
N ALA A 44 -5.87 -13.13 10.04
CA ALA A 44 -6.69 -13.03 8.83
C ALA A 44 -7.03 -11.56 8.47
N LEU A 45 -7.27 -10.71 9.47
CA LEU A 45 -7.55 -9.29 9.28
C LEU A 45 -6.30 -8.51 8.84
N ASN A 46 -5.13 -8.81 9.40
CA ASN A 46 -3.86 -8.25 8.90
C ASN A 46 -3.57 -8.70 7.46
N LEU A 47 -3.86 -9.97 7.13
CA LEU A 47 -3.76 -10.47 5.75
C LEU A 47 -4.72 -9.72 4.82
N GLN A 48 -5.93 -9.42 5.28
CA GLN A 48 -6.90 -8.64 4.53
C GLN A 48 -6.41 -7.22 4.23
N LYS A 49 -5.73 -6.54 5.19
CA LYS A 49 -5.08 -5.23 4.94
C LYS A 49 -4.02 -5.33 3.83
N MET A 50 -3.18 -6.38 3.86
CA MET A 50 -2.19 -6.63 2.81
C MET A 50 -2.83 -6.85 1.44
N ILE A 51 -3.86 -7.71 1.36
CA ILE A 51 -4.62 -7.96 0.12
C ILE A 51 -5.24 -6.66 -0.42
N HIS A 52 -5.80 -5.85 0.48
CA HIS A 52 -6.40 -4.57 0.12
C HIS A 52 -5.38 -3.60 -0.49
N ALA A 53 -4.22 -3.41 0.15
CA ALA A 53 -3.17 -2.53 -0.36
C ALA A 53 -2.65 -2.98 -1.74
N VAL A 54 -2.40 -4.28 -1.91
CA VAL A 54 -1.97 -4.87 -3.18
C VAL A 54 -3.03 -4.69 -4.27
N GLY A 55 -4.30 -4.92 -3.93
CA GLY A 55 -5.43 -4.74 -4.84
C GLY A 55 -5.59 -3.28 -5.29
N LEU A 56 -5.53 -2.35 -4.35
CA LEU A 56 -5.63 -0.91 -4.59
C LEU A 56 -4.60 -0.43 -5.62
N PHE A 57 -3.33 -0.77 -5.43
CA PHE A 57 -2.27 -0.38 -6.36
C PHE A 57 -2.37 -1.11 -7.71
N SER A 58 -2.72 -2.40 -7.71
CA SER A 58 -2.86 -3.17 -8.95
C SER A 58 -3.97 -2.62 -9.85
N ILE A 59 -5.10 -2.21 -9.26
CA ILE A 59 -6.19 -1.57 -10.00
C ILE A 59 -5.77 -0.16 -10.45
N PHE A 60 -5.04 0.59 -9.62
CA PHE A 60 -4.54 1.90 -10.02
C PHE A 60 -3.57 1.82 -11.21
N GLU A 61 -2.72 0.80 -11.30
CA GLU A 61 -1.86 0.60 -12.47
C GLU A 61 -2.67 0.40 -13.74
N ALA A 62 -3.69 -0.48 -13.69
CA ALA A 62 -4.58 -0.72 -14.82
C ALA A 62 -5.34 0.57 -15.22
N TYR A 63 -5.76 1.36 -14.23
CA TYR A 63 -6.38 2.65 -14.46
C TYR A 63 -5.44 3.64 -15.16
N LEU A 64 -4.17 3.71 -14.75
CA LEU A 64 -3.15 4.54 -15.41
C LEU A 64 -2.89 4.09 -16.85
N GLN A 65 -2.77 2.78 -17.07
CA GLN A 65 -2.61 2.20 -18.42
C GLN A 65 -3.76 2.61 -19.35
N GLN A 66 -5.00 2.53 -18.86
CA GLN A 66 -6.18 2.96 -19.62
C GLN A 66 -6.21 4.47 -19.85
N MET A 67 -5.92 5.27 -18.80
CA MET A 67 -5.98 6.72 -18.87
C MET A 67 -4.94 7.30 -19.85
N LEU A 68 -3.74 6.74 -19.84
CA LEU A 68 -2.57 7.18 -20.62
C LEU A 68 -2.46 6.47 -21.97
N GLY A 69 -3.23 5.40 -22.20
CA GLY A 69 -3.12 4.60 -23.42
C GLY A 69 -1.78 3.87 -23.53
N CYS A 70 -1.21 3.45 -22.40
CA CYS A 70 0.13 2.87 -22.34
C CYS A 70 0.16 1.44 -21.79
N ARG A 71 1.28 0.75 -21.97
CA ARG A 71 1.48 -0.62 -21.44
C ARG A 71 2.05 -0.67 -20.03
N ARG A 72 2.77 0.36 -19.59
CA ARG A 72 3.48 0.41 -18.30
C ARG A 72 3.00 1.61 -17.49
N GLY A 73 1.80 1.50 -16.91
CA GLY A 73 1.10 2.61 -16.25
C GLY A 73 1.97 3.36 -15.24
N PHE A 74 2.67 2.64 -14.36
CA PHE A 74 3.53 3.27 -13.36
C PHE A 74 4.79 3.93 -13.93
N LYS A 75 5.44 3.30 -14.91
CA LYS A 75 6.63 3.89 -15.53
C LYS A 75 6.30 5.20 -16.24
N ASP A 76 5.19 5.22 -16.97
CA ASP A 76 4.78 6.40 -17.72
C ASP A 76 4.28 7.49 -16.77
N ALA A 77 3.61 7.13 -15.67
CA ALA A 77 3.29 8.05 -14.58
C ALA A 77 4.56 8.69 -13.97
N GLU A 78 5.59 7.89 -13.66
CA GLU A 78 6.87 8.41 -13.14
C GLU A 78 7.54 9.40 -14.10
N MET A 79 7.47 9.15 -15.42
CA MET A 79 8.00 10.07 -16.42
C MET A 79 7.24 11.40 -16.43
N ILE A 80 5.91 11.36 -16.31
CA ILE A 80 5.08 12.57 -16.23
C ILE A 80 5.42 13.37 -14.97
N LEU A 81 5.54 12.70 -13.82
CA LEU A 81 5.93 13.34 -12.56
C LEU A 81 7.31 14.00 -12.66
N GLU A 82 8.27 13.31 -13.30
CA GLU A 82 9.60 13.86 -13.54
C GLU A 82 9.55 15.12 -14.41
N GLN A 83 8.79 15.09 -15.51
CA GLN A 83 8.65 16.23 -16.42
C GLN A 83 7.91 17.41 -15.78
N ALA A 84 7.01 17.14 -14.82
CA ALA A 84 6.34 18.14 -14.01
C ALA A 84 7.22 18.72 -12.88
N GLY A 85 8.44 18.20 -12.67
CA GLY A 85 9.32 18.60 -11.55
C GLY A 85 8.90 18.06 -10.19
N GLU A 86 7.95 17.12 -10.16
CA GLU A 86 7.38 16.52 -8.95
C GLU A 86 8.27 15.38 -8.41
N HIS A 87 9.56 15.66 -8.20
CA HIS A 87 10.57 14.62 -7.91
C HIS A 87 10.31 13.87 -6.60
N ALA A 88 9.88 14.58 -5.55
CA ALA A 88 9.56 13.96 -4.26
C ALA A 88 8.33 13.04 -4.36
N LEU A 89 7.30 13.47 -5.10
CA LEU A 89 6.11 12.65 -5.34
C LEU A 89 6.46 11.43 -6.19
N LYS A 90 7.30 11.59 -7.22
CA LYS A 90 7.82 10.47 -8.02
C LYS A 90 8.54 9.45 -7.16
N GLU A 91 9.45 9.90 -6.28
CA GLU A 91 10.20 9.00 -5.41
C GLU A 91 9.27 8.26 -4.43
N ASN A 92 8.36 8.96 -3.77
CA ASN A 92 7.41 8.34 -2.85
C ASN A 92 6.49 7.34 -3.56
N PHE A 93 6.01 7.68 -4.76
CA PHE A 93 5.24 6.79 -5.60
C PHE A 93 6.02 5.53 -5.99
N HIS A 94 7.27 5.70 -6.40
CA HIS A 94 8.15 4.59 -6.72
C HIS A 94 8.39 3.69 -5.50
N ASN A 95 8.62 4.27 -4.32
CA ASN A 95 8.83 3.50 -3.08
C ASN A 95 7.58 2.67 -2.72
N CYS A 96 6.37 3.23 -2.87
CA CYS A 96 5.14 2.45 -2.71
C CYS A 96 4.99 1.35 -3.76
N TYR A 97 5.31 1.62 -5.02
CA TYR A 97 5.34 0.58 -6.06
C TYR A 97 6.28 -0.58 -5.70
N LEU A 98 7.49 -0.28 -5.21
CA LEU A 98 8.42 -1.30 -4.74
C LEU A 98 7.87 -2.09 -3.55
N ALA A 99 7.22 -1.42 -2.60
CA ALA A 99 6.57 -2.06 -1.45
C ALA A 99 5.50 -3.05 -1.89
N ILE A 100 4.60 -2.63 -2.77
CA ILE A 100 3.54 -3.50 -3.31
C ILE A 100 4.12 -4.68 -4.08
N ASN A 101 5.17 -4.48 -4.87
CA ASN A 101 5.85 -5.57 -5.54
C ASN A 101 6.53 -6.55 -4.58
N ALA A 102 7.14 -6.07 -3.49
CA ALA A 102 7.72 -6.93 -2.47
C ALA A 102 6.63 -7.79 -1.79
N LEU A 103 5.45 -7.21 -1.51
CA LEU A 103 4.31 -7.95 -0.98
C LEU A 103 3.78 -9.01 -1.96
N LYS A 104 3.83 -8.75 -3.28
CA LYS A 104 3.39 -9.69 -4.32
C LYS A 104 4.39 -10.79 -4.67
N HIS A 105 5.69 -10.45 -4.69
CA HIS A 105 6.73 -11.27 -5.31
C HIS A 105 7.83 -11.72 -4.33
N GLY A 106 7.73 -11.34 -3.06
CA GLY A 106 8.72 -11.68 -2.04
C GLY A 106 10.04 -10.92 -2.20
N GLU A 107 11.15 -11.57 -1.84
CA GLU A 107 12.50 -10.98 -1.73
C GLU A 107 13.20 -10.71 -3.08
N GLY A 108 12.43 -10.28 -4.08
CA GLY A 108 12.93 -9.92 -5.40
C GLY A 108 13.69 -8.58 -5.44
N ALA A 109 13.89 -8.07 -6.66
CA ALA A 109 14.59 -6.81 -6.88
C ALA A 109 13.95 -5.64 -6.12
N SER A 110 12.62 -5.58 -6.06
CA SER A 110 11.91 -4.49 -5.37
C SER A 110 12.20 -4.47 -3.87
N TYR A 111 12.17 -5.62 -3.19
CA TYR A 111 12.53 -5.71 -1.79
C TYR A 111 14.00 -5.30 -1.55
N LYS A 112 14.93 -5.78 -2.38
CA LYS A 112 16.35 -5.40 -2.26
C LYS A 112 16.57 -3.89 -2.42
N SER A 113 15.82 -3.25 -3.33
CA SER A 113 15.84 -1.80 -3.48
C SER A 113 15.30 -1.06 -2.25
N LEU A 114 14.26 -1.58 -1.60
CA LEU A 114 13.73 -1.01 -0.36
C LEU A 114 14.72 -1.12 0.79
N ILE A 115 15.37 -2.28 0.96
CA ILE A 115 16.40 -2.48 1.98
C ILE A 115 17.55 -1.47 1.83
N GLY A 116 17.98 -1.21 0.59
CA GLY A 116 19.02 -0.19 0.31
C GLY A 116 18.63 1.24 0.70
N LYS A 117 17.34 1.50 0.90
CA LYS A 117 16.77 2.81 1.26
C LYS A 117 16.04 2.81 2.60
N ILE A 118 16.19 1.77 3.42
CA ILE A 118 15.31 1.53 4.59
C ILE A 118 15.19 2.72 5.55
N ASN A 119 16.28 3.49 5.73
CA ASN A 119 16.34 4.65 6.63
C ASN A 119 15.66 5.92 6.07
N THR A 120 15.23 5.91 4.81
CA THR A 120 14.58 7.06 4.15
C THR A 120 13.10 6.81 3.84
N LEU A 121 12.62 5.59 4.10
CA LEU A 121 11.23 5.22 3.83
C LEU A 121 10.30 5.77 4.92
N ASN A 122 9.10 6.15 4.51
CA ASN A 122 8.03 6.58 5.42
C ASN A 122 7.14 5.41 5.90
N PHE A 123 7.58 4.19 5.67
CA PHE A 123 6.93 2.95 6.11
C PHE A 123 7.98 1.92 6.50
N VAL A 124 7.56 0.92 7.28
CA VAL A 124 8.47 -0.09 7.83
C VAL A 124 8.62 -1.25 6.85
N VAL A 125 9.86 -1.62 6.57
CA VAL A 125 10.23 -2.78 5.76
C VAL A 125 10.84 -3.82 6.68
N GLU A 126 10.39 -5.07 6.55
CA GLU A 126 10.93 -6.18 7.32
C GLU A 126 12.42 -6.35 7.02
N SER A 127 13.23 -6.41 8.07
CA SER A 127 14.65 -6.73 7.98
C SER A 127 15.14 -7.34 9.29
N GLN A 128 16.34 -7.91 9.30
CA GLN A 128 16.94 -8.50 10.50
C GLN A 128 17.06 -7.52 11.67
N THR A 129 17.13 -6.21 11.40
CA THR A 129 17.26 -5.15 12.40
C THR A 129 15.96 -4.39 12.63
N THR A 130 14.92 -4.67 11.84
CA THR A 130 13.66 -3.93 11.86
C THR A 130 12.52 -4.91 11.61
N PRO A 131 12.13 -5.68 12.65
CA PRO A 131 10.99 -6.57 12.54
C PRO A 131 9.70 -5.73 12.45
N ILE A 132 8.78 -6.13 11.59
CA ILE A 132 7.48 -5.47 11.42
C ILE A 132 6.47 -5.86 12.50
N PHE A 133 6.74 -6.95 13.23
CA PHE A 133 5.99 -7.42 14.39
C PHE A 133 6.92 -7.61 15.59
N GLU A 134 6.46 -7.26 16.78
CA GLU A 134 7.23 -7.41 18.01
C GLU A 134 7.20 -8.86 18.53
N GLU A 135 8.17 -9.24 19.37
CA GLU A 135 8.14 -10.52 20.04
C GLU A 135 6.88 -10.64 20.92
N GLY A 136 6.11 -11.71 20.74
CA GLY A 136 4.84 -11.91 21.42
C GLY A 136 3.62 -11.36 20.67
N ASP A 137 3.81 -10.66 19.54
CA ASP A 137 2.70 -10.28 18.67
C ASP A 137 2.16 -11.49 17.90
N VAL A 138 1.02 -11.98 18.37
CA VAL A 138 0.34 -13.14 17.79
C VAL A 138 -0.47 -12.80 16.53
N SER A 139 -0.69 -11.52 16.24
CA SER A 139 -1.41 -11.05 15.04
C SER A 139 -0.56 -11.08 13.78
N GLY A 140 0.76 -11.32 13.93
CA GLY A 140 1.73 -11.29 12.86
C GLY A 140 1.43 -12.22 11.70
N ILE A 141 1.68 -11.72 10.48
CA ILE A 141 1.60 -12.48 9.23
C ILE A 141 2.95 -12.43 8.50
N PHE A 142 3.17 -13.34 7.56
CA PHE A 142 4.32 -13.22 6.66
C PHE A 142 4.12 -12.02 5.71
N ALA A 143 4.94 -10.98 5.86
CA ALA A 143 4.98 -9.83 4.97
C ALA A 143 6.38 -9.21 4.99
N LEU A 144 6.77 -8.56 3.88
CA LEU A 144 8.06 -7.84 3.78
C LEU A 144 7.93 -6.35 4.07
N VAL A 145 6.70 -5.86 4.26
CA VAL A 145 6.37 -4.46 4.57
C VAL A 145 5.27 -4.49 5.62
N LYS A 146 5.33 -3.60 6.62
CA LYS A 146 4.25 -3.44 7.59
C LYS A 146 3.05 -2.79 6.91
N VAL A 147 1.95 -3.53 6.76
CA VAL A 147 0.71 -3.04 6.14
C VAL A 147 -0.30 -2.68 7.22
N ASP A 148 -0.08 -1.55 7.88
CA ASP A 148 -1.02 -0.93 8.81
C ASP A 148 -1.85 0.16 8.12
N ASP A 149 -2.74 0.79 8.87
CA ASP A 149 -3.61 1.85 8.36
C ASP A 149 -2.81 3.04 7.85
N SER A 150 -1.69 3.38 8.51
CA SER A 150 -0.81 4.47 8.09
C SER A 150 -0.17 4.18 6.73
N PHE A 151 0.26 2.94 6.48
CA PHE A 151 0.76 2.54 5.16
C PHE A 151 -0.32 2.66 4.07
N ILE A 152 -1.56 2.22 4.38
CA ILE A 152 -2.68 2.26 3.42
C ILE A 152 -3.13 3.71 3.15
N ASP A 153 -3.17 4.57 4.18
CA ASP A 153 -3.44 5.99 4.03
C ASP A 153 -2.37 6.68 3.18
N ASN A 154 -1.09 6.39 3.42
CA ASN A 154 0.01 6.89 2.59
C ASN A 154 -0.15 6.44 1.12
N CYS A 155 -0.55 5.19 0.90
CA CYS A 155 -0.86 4.67 -0.43
C CYS A 155 -1.97 5.47 -1.11
N LEU A 156 -3.07 5.76 -0.42
CA LEU A 156 -4.18 6.57 -0.95
C LEU A 156 -3.76 8.00 -1.26
N GLU A 157 -3.01 8.64 -0.36
CA GLU A 157 -2.52 10.00 -0.54
C GLU A 157 -1.64 10.12 -1.78
N ILE A 158 -0.71 9.16 -1.96
CA ILE A 158 0.15 9.08 -3.12
C ILE A 158 -0.68 8.88 -4.40
N ILE A 159 -1.65 7.95 -4.40
CA ILE A 159 -2.53 7.72 -5.55
C ILE A 159 -3.28 9.00 -5.92
N ASP A 160 -3.84 9.72 -4.95
CA ASP A 160 -4.57 10.96 -5.19
C ASP A 160 -3.66 12.06 -5.76
N LYS A 161 -2.46 12.25 -5.19
CA LYS A 161 -1.48 13.23 -5.68
C LYS A 161 -1.02 12.91 -7.11
N VAL A 162 -0.67 11.65 -7.40
CA VAL A 162 -0.27 11.20 -8.74
C VAL A 162 -1.42 11.39 -9.72
N TYR A 163 -2.64 11.00 -9.34
CA TYR A 163 -3.84 11.19 -10.16
C TYR A 163 -4.07 12.66 -10.52
N LYS A 164 -3.99 13.57 -9.53
CA LYS A 164 -4.15 15.01 -9.74
C LYS A 164 -3.06 15.59 -10.65
N CYS A 165 -1.80 15.23 -10.40
CA CYS A 165 -0.67 15.70 -11.21
C CYS A 165 -0.81 15.27 -12.67
N ILE A 166 -1.12 14.00 -12.91
CA ILE A 166 -1.29 13.47 -14.27
C ILE A 166 -2.46 14.15 -14.98
N ASN A 167 -3.60 14.34 -14.31
CA ASN A 167 -4.73 15.03 -14.93
C ASN A 167 -4.45 16.51 -15.23
N HIS A 168 -3.66 17.20 -14.41
CA HIS A 168 -3.27 18.58 -14.67
C HIS A 168 -2.38 18.70 -15.91
N HIS A 169 -1.44 17.77 -16.09
CA HIS A 169 -0.49 17.81 -17.19
C HIS A 169 -0.93 17.02 -18.43
N ARG A 170 -2.10 16.36 -18.39
CA ARG A 170 -2.61 15.47 -19.45
C ARG A 170 -2.66 16.12 -20.84
N SER A 171 -2.91 17.43 -20.90
CA SER A 171 -2.98 18.21 -22.15
C SER A 171 -1.62 18.33 -22.85
N ASN A 172 -0.51 18.22 -22.10
CA ASN A 172 0.84 18.45 -22.61
C ASN A 172 1.50 17.17 -23.17
N PHE A 173 0.82 16.02 -23.08
CA PHE A 173 1.37 14.70 -23.42
C PHE A 173 0.54 13.95 -24.47
N LYS A 174 -0.33 14.65 -25.20
CA LYS A 174 -1.00 14.13 -26.41
C LYS A 174 -0.29 14.58 -27.68
#